data_AF-F6HQ33-F1
#
_entry.id   AF-F6HQ33-F1
#
_cell.length_a   1.000
_cell.length_b   1.000
_cell.length_c   1.000
_cell.angle_alpha   90.00
_cell.angle_beta   90.00
_cell.angle_gamma   90.00
#
_symmetry.space_group_name_H-M   'P 1'
#
loop_
_entity.id
_entity.type
_entity.pdbx_description
1 polymer ?
#
loop_
_entity_poly.entity_id
_entity_poly.type
_entity_poly.pdbx_seq_one_letter_code
_entity_poly.pdbx_strand_id
1 'polypeptide(L)'
;MHLQKWDMVCQKEDGALGLRRLAPLKDLFLENGYGGLKWRRIVNENSCRATMLSLKDMVPAAQNNINTQFIILDKGKMTLEGKYKTCLTLVADETAAVHFQMWGDECDAFEGGDIIRLVDGIFSYNRNNLVLRAGKKGKAEKVGEFCMAFVETPNMSEIRWIPDPSNPKKYVQDAVISPHSHIFPPVP
;
A
#
# COMPACT_ATOMS: atom_id res chain seq x y z
N MET A 1 8.94 34.00 2.44
CA MET A 1 9.80 32.83 2.19
C MET A 1 8.89 31.62 2.05
N HIS A 2 8.52 31.25 0.82
CA HIS A 2 7.59 30.14 0.56
C HIS A 2 8.40 29.00 -0.06
N LEU A 3 8.63 27.96 0.74
CA LEU A 3 9.30 26.74 0.30
C LEU A 3 8.33 25.99 -0.63
N GLN A 4 8.63 25.98 -1.92
CA GLN A 4 7.94 25.12 -2.87
C GLN A 4 8.41 23.67 -2.66
N LYS A 5 7.45 22.80 -2.39
CA LYS A 5 7.59 21.37 -2.24
C LYS A 5 8.03 20.80 -3.60
N TRP A 6 9.17 20.13 -3.64
CA TRP A 6 9.63 19.37 -4.81
C TRP A 6 9.23 17.92 -4.59
N ASP A 7 8.22 17.44 -5.31
CA ASP A 7 7.93 16.01 -5.32
C ASP A 7 8.84 15.32 -6.34
N MET A 8 9.68 14.41 -5.83
CA MET A 8 10.59 13.59 -6.60
C MET A 8 9.80 12.49 -7.31
N VAL A 9 9.66 12.57 -8.64
CA VAL A 9 9.02 11.53 -9.44
C VAL A 9 10.12 10.59 -9.96
N CYS A 10 10.23 9.40 -9.37
CA CYS A 10 11.04 8.31 -9.94
C CYS A 10 10.29 7.70 -11.12
N GLN A 11 10.73 7.98 -12.35
CA GLN A 11 10.35 7.22 -13.54
C GLN A 11 11.48 6.27 -13.91
N LYS A 12 11.13 4.99 -14.09
CA LYS A 12 11.98 3.97 -14.69
C LYS A 12 11.95 4.18 -16.20
N GLU A 13 13.06 4.60 -16.80
CA GLU A 13 13.23 4.55 -18.26
C GLU A 13 14.26 3.49 -18.63
N ASP A 14 13.83 2.61 -19.53
CA ASP A 14 14.62 1.55 -20.12
C ASP A 14 15.72 2.16 -21.00
N GLY A 15 16.94 2.15 -20.48
CA GLY A 15 18.17 2.10 -21.28
C GLY A 15 18.40 3.21 -22.30
N ALA A 16 18.66 4.44 -21.87
CA ALA A 16 19.52 5.38 -22.62
C ALA A 16 20.02 6.52 -21.73
N LEU A 17 21.33 6.75 -21.71
CA LEU A 17 21.95 7.93 -21.11
C LEU A 17 21.52 9.18 -21.90
N GLY A 18 20.74 10.06 -21.27
CA GLY A 18 20.36 11.34 -21.85
C GLY A 18 20.07 12.39 -20.77
N LEU A 19 21.06 13.22 -20.43
CA LEU A 19 20.80 14.46 -19.70
C LEU A 19 19.90 15.37 -20.54
N ARG A 20 18.70 15.70 -20.06
CA ARG A 20 17.98 16.89 -20.53
C ARG A 20 17.53 17.76 -19.35
N ARG A 21 17.95 19.03 -19.41
CA ARG A 21 17.46 20.13 -18.56
C ARG A 21 15.94 20.28 -18.73
N LEU A 22 15.21 20.39 -17.63
CA LEU A 22 13.83 20.87 -17.61
C LEU A 22 13.82 22.37 -17.95
N ALA A 23 12.97 22.78 -18.89
CA ALA A 23 12.68 24.19 -19.17
C ALA A 23 11.39 24.61 -18.43
N PRO A 24 11.30 25.85 -17.91
CA PRO A 24 10.16 26.31 -17.14
C PRO A 24 8.92 26.54 -18.02
N LEU A 25 7.78 26.07 -17.50
CA LEU A 25 6.47 26.10 -18.12
C LEU A 25 5.86 27.52 -18.09
N LYS A 26 6.39 28.49 -18.85
CA LYS A 26 5.77 29.83 -18.97
C LYS A 26 5.76 30.49 -20.35
N ASP A 27 6.38 29.92 -21.38
CA ASP A 27 6.36 30.54 -22.71
C ASP A 27 5.57 29.71 -23.72
N LEU A 28 4.26 29.93 -23.78
CA LEU A 28 3.44 29.64 -24.96
C LEU A 28 2.52 30.84 -25.19
N PHE A 29 3.04 31.80 -25.96
CA PHE A 29 2.30 32.95 -26.50
C PHE A 29 1.24 32.48 -27.52
N LEU A 30 0.17 33.28 -27.61
CA LEU A 30 -0.88 33.21 -28.64
C LEU A 30 -0.30 33.33 -30.05
N GLU A 31 -0.92 32.67 -31.04
CA GLU A 31 -1.52 33.35 -32.20
C GLU A 31 -2.51 32.45 -32.98
N ASN A 32 -3.72 33.01 -33.15
CA ASN A 32 -4.61 33.03 -34.31
C ASN A 32 -5.08 31.75 -35.02
N GLY A 33 -6.42 31.62 -35.09
CA GLY A 33 -7.08 31.50 -36.39
C GLY A 33 -7.87 30.21 -36.64
N TYR A 34 -9.19 30.37 -36.64
CA TYR A 34 -10.20 29.53 -37.32
C TYR A 34 -10.46 28.11 -36.80
N GLY A 35 -11.74 27.86 -36.53
CA GLY A 35 -12.30 26.50 -36.50
C GLY A 35 -12.38 25.91 -35.11
N GLY A 36 -13.54 26.11 -34.48
CA GLY A 36 -13.93 25.42 -33.27
C GLY A 36 -13.89 23.90 -33.44
N LEU A 37 -12.82 23.29 -32.97
CA LEU A 37 -12.79 21.90 -32.55
C LEU A 37 -12.32 21.90 -31.10
N LYS A 38 -13.31 21.93 -30.21
CA LYS A 38 -13.13 21.64 -28.79
C LYS A 38 -12.59 20.21 -28.73
N TRP A 39 -11.27 20.07 -28.60
CA TRP A 39 -10.63 18.83 -28.19
C TRP A 39 -11.12 18.53 -26.78
N ARG A 40 -12.30 17.92 -26.70
CA ARG A 40 -12.72 17.21 -25.51
C ARG A 40 -11.73 16.05 -25.45
N ARG A 41 -10.73 16.18 -24.59
CA ARG A 41 -9.86 15.08 -24.22
C ARG A 41 -10.80 13.95 -23.80
N ILE A 42 -11.09 13.02 -24.70
CA ILE A 42 -11.65 11.72 -24.34
C ILE A 42 -10.46 10.94 -23.79
N VAL A 43 -9.89 11.43 -22.69
CA VAL A 43 -9.42 10.51 -21.69
C VAL A 43 -10.70 9.97 -21.13
N ASN A 44 -10.96 8.69 -21.41
CA ASN A 44 -11.92 7.93 -20.64
C ASN A 44 -11.32 7.83 -19.23
N GLU A 45 -11.46 8.91 -18.46
CA GLU A 45 -10.98 9.10 -17.09
C GLU A 45 -11.82 8.28 -16.09
N ASN A 46 -12.58 7.30 -16.58
CA ASN A 46 -13.17 6.23 -15.79
C ASN A 46 -12.24 5.02 -15.66
N SER A 47 -10.94 5.17 -15.95
CA SER A 47 -9.94 4.21 -15.48
C SER A 47 -9.78 4.38 -13.97
N CYS A 48 -10.70 3.74 -13.24
CA CYS A 48 -10.60 3.20 -11.89
C CYS A 48 -9.36 3.65 -11.10
N ARG A 49 -9.24 4.93 -10.75
CA ARG A 49 -8.36 5.33 -9.65
C ARG A 49 -9.07 4.94 -8.36
N ALA A 50 -9.05 3.64 -8.06
CA ALA A 50 -9.31 3.22 -6.70
C ALA A 50 -8.32 3.98 -5.82
N THR A 51 -8.84 4.83 -4.95
CA THR A 51 -8.03 5.59 -3.99
C THR A 51 -7.24 4.58 -3.16
N MET A 52 -5.92 4.66 -3.22
CA MET A 52 -5.04 3.83 -2.40
C MET A 52 -5.26 4.22 -0.94
N LEU A 53 -5.57 3.24 -0.10
CA LEU A 53 -5.79 3.39 1.33
C LEU A 53 -4.46 3.25 2.07
N SER A 54 -4.13 4.22 2.91
CA SER A 54 -2.98 4.15 3.82
C SER A 54 -3.18 3.08 4.88
N LEU A 55 -2.10 2.45 5.33
CA LEU A 55 -2.15 1.39 6.35
C LEU A 55 -2.77 1.90 7.66
N LYS A 56 -2.49 3.14 8.08
CA LYS A 56 -3.04 3.72 9.31
C LYS A 56 -4.58 3.84 9.34
N ASP A 57 -5.21 3.94 8.16
CA ASP A 57 -6.64 4.20 8.03
C ASP A 57 -7.44 2.88 7.87
N MET A 58 -6.75 1.75 7.96
CA MET A 58 -7.36 0.43 7.89
C MET A 58 -8.14 0.11 9.15
N VAL A 59 -9.32 -0.45 8.96
CA VAL A 59 -10.21 -0.90 10.04
C VAL A 59 -10.54 -2.38 9.82
N PRO A 60 -10.52 -3.22 10.87
CA PRO A 60 -10.89 -4.62 10.75
C PRO A 60 -12.32 -4.77 10.22
N ALA A 61 -12.48 -5.52 9.15
CA ALA A 61 -13.79 -5.92 8.66
C ALA A 61 -13.69 -7.20 7.82
N ALA A 62 -14.73 -8.03 7.92
CA ALA A 62 -14.79 -9.30 7.19
C ALA A 62 -14.92 -9.12 5.66
N GLN A 63 -15.37 -7.96 5.19
CA GLN A 63 -15.67 -7.67 3.78
C GLN A 63 -15.20 -6.26 3.39
N ASN A 64 -13.90 -6.00 3.46
CA ASN A 64 -13.32 -4.80 2.85
C ASN A 64 -12.64 -5.15 1.53
N ASN A 65 -12.65 -4.19 0.60
CA ASN A 65 -11.87 -4.20 -0.64
C ASN A 65 -10.78 -3.15 -0.50
N ILE A 66 -9.73 -3.50 0.23
CA ILE A 66 -8.63 -2.58 0.55
C ILE A 66 -7.65 -2.59 -0.63
N ASN A 67 -7.45 -1.41 -1.23
CA ASN A 67 -6.42 -1.21 -2.24
C ASN A 67 -5.29 -0.42 -1.58
N THR A 68 -4.10 -1.01 -1.48
CA THR A 68 -2.97 -0.39 -0.75
C THR A 68 -1.64 -0.77 -1.40
N GLN A 69 -0.59 -0.05 -1.03
CA GLN A 69 0.77 -0.34 -1.44
C GLN A 69 1.66 -0.23 -0.22
N PHE A 70 2.57 -1.18 -0.07
CA PHE A 70 3.46 -1.27 1.08
C PHE A 70 4.78 -1.92 0.68
N ILE A 71 5.81 -1.70 1.48
CA ILE A 71 7.09 -2.41 1.38
C ILE A 71 7.11 -3.57 2.37
N ILE A 72 7.70 -4.70 1.96
CA ILE A 72 7.95 -5.83 2.86
C ILE A 72 9.19 -5.51 3.68
N LEU A 73 9.06 -5.52 5.01
CA LEU A 73 10.17 -5.30 5.93
C LEU A 73 10.83 -6.61 6.34
N ASP A 74 10.03 -7.56 6.81
CA ASP A 74 10.51 -8.85 7.30
C ASP A 74 9.57 -9.99 6.89
N LYS A 75 10.15 -11.16 6.67
CA LYS A 75 9.48 -12.36 6.20
C LYS A 75 9.62 -13.47 7.22
N GLY A 76 8.48 -13.87 7.77
CA GLY A 76 8.39 -14.94 8.75
C GLY A 76 8.60 -16.31 8.15
N LYS A 77 8.70 -17.30 9.04
CA LYS A 77 8.83 -18.70 8.63
C LYS A 77 7.60 -19.15 7.84
N MET A 78 7.84 -19.87 6.76
CA MET A 78 6.77 -20.54 6.03
C MET A 78 6.16 -21.65 6.90
N THR A 79 4.84 -21.63 7.00
CA THR A 79 4.05 -22.64 7.70
C THR A 79 3.11 -23.31 6.72
N LEU A 80 2.73 -24.56 7.01
CA LEU A 80 1.74 -25.29 6.22
C LEU A 80 0.41 -25.28 6.97
N GLU A 81 -0.55 -24.53 6.44
CA GLU A 81 -1.92 -24.52 6.96
C GLU A 81 -2.77 -25.52 6.16
N GLY A 82 -2.72 -26.78 6.61
CA GLY A 82 -3.32 -27.91 5.91
C GLY A 82 -2.53 -28.27 4.65
N LYS A 83 -3.09 -27.98 3.47
CA LYS A 83 -2.43 -28.22 2.17
C LYS A 83 -1.77 -26.97 1.58
N TYR A 84 -2.05 -25.79 2.14
CA TYR A 84 -1.58 -24.53 1.58
C TYR A 84 -0.39 -24.01 2.39
N LYS A 85 0.64 -23.55 1.68
CA LYS A 85 1.73 -22.80 2.28
C LYS A 85 1.23 -21.41 2.69
N THR A 86 1.62 -20.96 3.87
CA THR A 86 1.35 -19.62 4.37
C THR A 86 2.62 -19.01 4.90
N CYS A 87 2.79 -17.71 4.69
CA CYS A 87 3.92 -16.96 5.23
C CYS A 87 3.37 -15.66 5.81
N LEU A 88 3.72 -15.39 7.07
CA LEU A 88 3.42 -14.11 7.71
C LEU A 88 4.58 -13.17 7.45
N THR A 89 4.28 -11.92 7.12
CA THR A 89 5.28 -10.88 6.84
C THR A 89 4.92 -9.62 7.62
N LEU A 90 5.94 -8.85 7.97
CA LEU A 90 5.78 -7.47 8.41
C LEU A 90 5.88 -6.58 7.18
N VAL A 91 4.85 -5.78 6.94
CA VAL A 91 4.82 -4.81 5.84
C VAL A 91 4.53 -3.42 6.38
N ALA A 92 5.01 -2.40 5.70
CA ALA A 92 4.85 -1.02 6.14
C ALA A 92 4.70 -0.03 4.99
N ASP A 93 4.13 1.12 5.30
CA ASP A 93 4.09 2.31 4.46
C ASP A 93 4.55 3.51 5.29
N GLU A 94 4.54 4.71 4.71
CA GLU A 94 4.93 5.94 5.40
C GLU A 94 4.04 6.29 6.62
N THR A 95 2.93 5.56 6.82
CA THR A 95 1.90 5.86 7.81
C THR A 95 1.83 4.88 8.97
N ALA A 96 2.02 3.58 8.73
CA ALA A 96 1.92 2.52 9.72
C ALA A 96 2.57 1.22 9.22
N ALA A 97 2.63 0.22 10.10
CA ALA A 97 2.95 -1.16 9.75
C ALA A 97 1.75 -2.08 9.96
N VAL A 98 1.74 -3.24 9.30
CA VAL A 98 0.72 -4.27 9.46
C VAL A 98 1.31 -5.65 9.18
N HIS A 99 0.74 -6.68 9.79
CA HIS A 99 1.04 -8.06 9.41
C HIS A 99 0.30 -8.43 8.14
N PHE A 100 1.03 -8.88 7.13
CA PHE A 100 0.48 -9.37 5.88
C PHE A 100 0.68 -10.89 5.77
N GLN A 101 -0.40 -11.62 5.50
CA GLN A 101 -0.37 -13.06 5.33
C GLN A 101 -0.50 -13.45 3.86
N MET A 102 0.59 -14.02 3.34
CA MET A 102 0.75 -14.53 1.98
C MET A 102 0.34 -15.99 1.88
N TRP A 103 -0.08 -16.40 0.69
CA TRP A 103 -0.56 -17.76 0.43
C TRP A 103 0.12 -18.39 -0.78
N GLY A 104 0.46 -19.68 -0.67
CA GLY A 104 0.99 -20.47 -1.77
C GLY A 104 2.27 -19.89 -2.35
N ASP A 105 2.27 -19.66 -3.66
CA ASP A 105 3.44 -19.23 -4.43
C ASP A 105 3.87 -17.79 -4.10
N GLU A 106 2.97 -16.96 -3.56
CA GLU A 106 3.33 -15.61 -3.07
C GLU A 106 4.38 -15.69 -1.95
N CYS A 107 4.38 -16.80 -1.19
CA CYS A 107 5.37 -17.04 -0.13
C CYS A 107 6.77 -17.23 -0.69
N ASP A 108 6.91 -17.76 -1.91
CA ASP A 108 8.20 -18.01 -2.55
C ASP A 108 8.58 -16.87 -3.51
N ALA A 109 7.60 -16.07 -3.98
CA ALA A 109 7.80 -15.02 -4.98
C ALA A 109 8.23 -13.67 -4.41
N PHE A 110 7.81 -13.31 -3.19
CA PHE A 110 8.08 -12.01 -2.59
C PHE A 110 9.16 -12.09 -1.51
N GLU A 111 10.06 -11.11 -1.50
CA GLU A 111 11.18 -11.02 -0.58
C GLU A 111 11.19 -9.68 0.19
N GLY A 112 11.98 -9.63 1.27
CA GLY A 112 12.18 -8.39 2.03
C GLY A 112 12.74 -7.27 1.14
N GLY A 113 12.15 -6.09 1.23
CA GLY A 113 12.46 -4.92 0.40
C GLY A 113 11.59 -4.77 -0.85
N ASP A 114 10.75 -5.77 -1.18
CA ASP A 114 9.83 -5.65 -2.30
C ASP A 114 8.68 -4.68 -1.99
N ILE A 115 8.28 -3.89 -2.99
CA ILE A 115 7.12 -3.02 -2.93
C ILE A 115 5.96 -3.75 -3.60
N ILE A 116 4.93 -4.05 -2.81
CA ILE A 116 3.76 -4.80 -3.23
C ILE A 116 2.55 -3.89 -3.30
N ARG A 117 1.81 -3.98 -4.40
CA ARG A 117 0.48 -3.41 -4.56
C ARG A 117 -0.56 -4.50 -4.30
N LEU A 118 -1.35 -4.32 -3.26
CA LEU A 118 -2.47 -5.18 -2.92
C LEU A 118 -3.76 -4.54 -3.43
N VAL A 119 -4.53 -5.31 -4.20
CA VAL A 119 -5.86 -4.95 -4.69
C VAL A 119 -6.89 -5.88 -4.07
N ASP A 120 -8.05 -5.34 -3.68
CA ASP A 120 -9.15 -6.04 -3.01
C ASP A 120 -8.68 -6.90 -1.82
N GLY A 121 -7.82 -6.32 -0.98
CA GLY A 121 -7.33 -6.90 0.26
C GLY A 121 -8.37 -6.88 1.38
N ILE A 122 -8.24 -7.81 2.32
CA ILE A 122 -9.09 -7.94 3.51
C ILE A 122 -8.22 -7.83 4.75
N PHE A 123 -8.62 -6.96 5.67
CA PHE A 123 -7.99 -6.81 6.99
C PHE A 123 -8.92 -7.41 8.06
N SER A 124 -8.55 -8.56 8.61
CA SER A 124 -9.44 -9.36 9.46
C SER A 124 -8.68 -10.21 10.47
N TYR A 125 -9.36 -10.62 11.53
CA TYR A 125 -8.79 -11.55 12.51
C TYR A 125 -8.62 -12.96 11.92
N ASN A 126 -7.40 -13.49 12.00
CA ASN A 126 -7.06 -14.88 11.75
C ASN A 126 -6.45 -15.49 13.03
N ARG A 127 -7.13 -16.49 13.63
CA ARG A 127 -6.67 -17.20 14.84
C ARG A 127 -6.17 -16.25 15.96
N ASN A 128 -6.91 -15.16 16.20
CA ASN A 128 -6.63 -14.07 17.15
C ASN A 128 -5.59 -13.02 16.72
N ASN A 129 -4.90 -13.21 15.60
CA ASN A 129 -4.00 -12.20 15.03
C ASN A 129 -4.73 -11.39 13.97
N LEU A 130 -4.61 -10.07 14.02
CA LEU A 130 -5.22 -9.21 13.03
C LEU A 130 -4.28 -9.10 11.83
N VAL A 131 -4.69 -9.61 10.66
CA VAL A 131 -3.80 -9.72 9.49
C VAL A 131 -4.45 -9.16 8.23
N LEU A 132 -3.63 -8.54 7.40
CA LEU A 132 -3.95 -8.16 6.03
C LEU A 132 -3.69 -9.35 5.11
N ARG A 133 -4.60 -9.60 4.16
CA ARG A 133 -4.49 -10.73 3.24
C ARG A 133 -5.22 -10.41 1.94
N ALA A 134 -4.86 -11.07 0.85
CA ALA A 134 -5.60 -10.95 -0.40
C ALA A 134 -7.04 -11.49 -0.24
N GLY A 135 -8.04 -10.73 -0.72
CA GLY A 135 -9.41 -11.18 -0.78
C GLY A 135 -9.65 -12.22 -1.88
N LYS A 136 -10.87 -12.76 -1.99
CA LYS A 136 -11.20 -13.81 -2.98
C LYS A 136 -10.94 -13.40 -4.43
N LYS A 137 -11.12 -12.11 -4.74
CA LYS A 137 -10.82 -11.49 -6.05
C LYS A 137 -9.57 -10.62 -6.00
N GLY A 138 -8.93 -10.53 -4.84
CA GLY A 138 -7.78 -9.69 -4.62
C GLY A 138 -6.51 -10.34 -5.11
N LYS A 139 -5.51 -9.50 -5.37
CA LYS A 139 -4.19 -9.93 -5.84
C LYS A 139 -3.12 -9.02 -5.26
N ALA A 140 -1.98 -9.63 -4.95
CA ALA A 140 -0.75 -8.93 -4.60
C ALA A 140 0.19 -8.95 -5.81
N GLU A 141 0.71 -7.79 -6.19
CA GLU A 141 1.63 -7.66 -7.32
C GLU A 141 2.87 -6.88 -6.89
N LYS A 142 4.07 -7.39 -7.21
CA LYS A 142 5.31 -6.61 -7.05
C LYS A 142 5.31 -5.47 -8.08
N VAL A 143 5.38 -4.24 -7.59
CA VAL A 143 5.41 -3.01 -8.42
C VAL A 143 6.75 -2.29 -8.36
N GLY A 144 7.62 -2.65 -7.41
CA GLY A 144 8.95 -2.07 -7.27
C GLY A 144 9.73 -2.74 -6.15
N GLU A 145 10.86 -2.13 -5.78
CA GLU A 145 11.73 -2.58 -4.71
C GLU A 145 12.47 -1.39 -4.09
N PHE A 146 12.77 -1.49 -2.78
CA PHE A 146 13.64 -0.64 -1.96
C PHE A 146 13.22 0.83 -1.78
N CYS A 147 12.75 1.52 -2.82
CA CYS A 147 12.51 2.96 -2.82
C CYS A 147 11.11 3.33 -2.30
N MET A 148 10.81 3.00 -1.04
CA MET A 148 9.57 3.40 -0.38
C MET A 148 9.84 3.84 1.07
N ALA A 149 9.33 5.02 1.43
CA ALA A 149 9.37 5.47 2.81
C ALA A 149 8.43 4.62 3.67
N PHE A 150 8.87 4.26 4.88
CA PHE A 150 8.07 3.44 5.79
C PHE A 150 8.24 3.85 7.25
N VAL A 151 7.23 3.52 8.06
CA VAL A 151 7.28 3.58 9.52
C VAL A 151 6.81 2.26 10.11
N GLU A 152 7.53 1.75 11.11
CA GLU A 152 7.17 0.50 11.79
C GLU A 152 6.08 0.69 12.85
N THR A 153 5.88 1.93 13.30
CA THR A 153 4.97 2.30 14.38
C THR A 153 4.01 3.40 13.93
N PRO A 154 2.69 3.25 14.15
CA PRO A 154 2.01 2.17 14.86
C PRO A 154 1.90 0.89 14.01
N ASN A 155 1.89 -0.27 14.67
CA ASN A 155 1.55 -1.53 14.02
C ASN A 155 0.05 -1.82 14.17
N MET A 156 -0.68 -1.75 13.06
CA MET A 156 -2.13 -1.92 12.99
C MET A 156 -2.60 -3.31 13.44
N SER A 157 -1.75 -4.32 13.30
CA SER A 157 -2.01 -5.70 13.75
C SER A 157 -1.89 -5.87 15.26
N GLU A 158 -1.16 -4.98 15.92
CA GLU A 158 -0.96 -4.94 17.38
C GLU A 158 -1.87 -3.89 18.04
N ILE A 159 -2.88 -3.37 17.32
CA ILE A 159 -3.91 -2.51 17.90
C ILE A 159 -5.09 -3.39 18.33
N ARG A 160 -5.58 -3.14 19.55
CA ARG A 160 -6.83 -3.70 20.02
C ARG A 160 -8.00 -2.90 19.44
N TRP A 161 -8.86 -3.59 18.71
CA TRP A 161 -10.08 -3.03 18.13
C TRP A 161 -11.31 -3.52 18.89
N ILE A 162 -12.19 -2.60 19.26
CA ILE A 162 -13.47 -2.91 19.90
C ILE A 162 -14.62 -2.48 18.99
N PRO A 163 -15.77 -3.18 19.00
CA PRO A 163 -16.97 -2.70 18.34
C PRO A 163 -17.38 -1.34 18.90
N ASP A 164 -17.74 -0.40 18.03
CA ASP A 164 -18.24 0.91 18.43
C ASP A 164 -19.54 0.73 19.26
N PRO A 165 -19.62 1.30 20.49
CA PRO A 165 -20.83 1.24 21.31
C PRO A 165 -22.09 1.77 20.60
N SER A 166 -21.92 2.69 19.65
CA SER A 166 -23.00 3.31 18.88
C SER A 166 -23.35 2.51 17.61
N ASN A 167 -22.40 1.73 17.08
CA ASN A 167 -22.61 0.93 15.88
C ASN A 167 -21.75 -0.34 15.92
N PRO A 168 -22.31 -1.49 16.35
CA PRO A 168 -21.57 -2.75 16.48
C PRO A 168 -20.94 -3.28 15.17
N LYS A 169 -21.29 -2.72 14.02
CA LYS A 169 -20.69 -3.08 12.71
C LYS A 169 -19.39 -2.32 12.42
N LYS A 170 -19.06 -1.31 13.22
CA LYS A 170 -17.82 -0.53 13.11
C LYS A 170 -16.89 -0.90 14.25
N TYR A 171 -15.59 -0.86 13.99
CA TYR A 171 -14.56 -1.04 15.00
C TYR A 171 -13.85 0.28 15.24
N VAL A 172 -13.55 0.55 16.51
CA VAL A 172 -12.75 1.70 16.96
C VAL A 172 -11.47 1.21 17.62
N GLN A 173 -10.40 2.00 17.50
CA GLN A 173 -9.14 1.73 18.16
C GLN A 173 -9.30 1.96 19.67
N ASP A 174 -9.03 0.94 20.47
CA ASP A 174 -9.14 1.00 21.94
C ASP A 174 -7.78 1.27 22.58
N ALA A 175 -6.81 0.38 22.31
CA ALA A 175 -5.47 0.47 22.88
C ALA A 175 -4.42 -0.12 21.94
N VAL A 176 -3.20 0.43 21.98
CA VAL A 176 -2.02 -0.19 21.35
C VAL A 176 -1.54 -1.30 22.28
N ILE A 177 -1.55 -2.55 21.81
CA ILE A 177 -1.06 -3.72 22.56
C ILE A 177 0.46 -3.64 22.67
N SER A 178 1.12 -3.30 21.56
CA SER A 178 2.56 -3.07 21.51
C SER A 178 2.95 -2.09 20.41
N PRO A 179 3.99 -1.26 20.60
CA PRO A 179 4.45 -0.34 19.55
C PRO A 179 5.06 -1.07 18.35
N HIS A 180 5.75 -2.20 18.61
CA HIS A 180 6.46 -3.00 17.62
C HIS A 180 5.85 -4.40 17.52
N SER A 181 6.06 -5.07 16.39
CA SER A 181 5.61 -6.45 16.25
C SER A 181 6.26 -7.39 17.26
N HIS A 182 5.47 -8.21 17.93
CA HIS A 182 6.00 -9.29 18.78
C HIS A 182 6.60 -10.45 17.98
N ILE A 183 6.19 -10.60 16.71
CA ILE A 183 6.64 -11.67 15.82
C ILE A 183 7.93 -11.27 15.11
N PHE A 184 8.06 -9.98 14.80
CA PHE A 184 9.19 -9.39 14.09
C PHE A 184 9.78 -8.27 14.96
N PRO A 185 10.62 -8.62 15.96
CA PRO A 185 11.24 -7.61 16.82
C PRO A 185 12.19 -6.74 15.98
N PRO A 186 12.26 -5.42 16.26
CA PRO A 186 13.21 -4.55 15.58
C PRO A 186 14.63 -5.04 15.84
N VAL A 187 15.45 -5.02 14.80
CA VAL A 187 16.86 -5.41 14.89
C VAL A 187 17.62 -4.35 15.73
N PRO A 188 18.46 -4.74 16.71
CA PRO A 188 19.20 -3.80 17.55
C PRO A 188 20.21 -2.93 16.80
#